data_AF-A0A431TK40-F1
#
_entry.id   AF-A0A431TK40-F1
#
_cell.length_a   1.000
_cell.length_b   1.000
_cell.length_c   1.000
_cell.angle_alpha   90.00
_cell.angle_beta   90.00
_cell.angle_gamma   90.00
#
_symmetry.space_group_name_H-M   'P 1'
#
loop_
_entity.id
_entity.type
_entity.pdbx_description
1 polymer ?
#
loop_
_entity_poly.entity_id
_entity_poly.type
_entity_poly.pdbx_seq_one_letter_code
_entity_poly.pdbx_strand_id
1 'polypeptide(L)'
;MSEKKKEKEESRKTASKAAAAMFSIALGICSAGAYAQGASTWRCGNAYSDRPCEGGSTVKVDDRRSNEDRRAADAGTRNAQTQADRMERNRLSLEKAAHDRDQRAAREARSAALAEKRLAIAEQKERDRARKEAGEPRKSSMSFTSGQSAKAAGDAPERKKKKRKSAD
;
A
#
# COMPACT_ATOMS: atom_id res chain seq x y z
N MET A 1 25.90 -12.77 29.99
CA MET A 1 25.68 -12.83 28.51
C MET A 1 25.38 -14.25 28.00
N SER A 2 25.55 -15.31 28.80
CA SER A 2 25.53 -16.71 28.32
C SER A 2 24.18 -17.44 28.50
N GLU A 3 23.30 -17.00 29.39
CA GLU A 3 22.00 -17.67 29.60
C GLU A 3 20.97 -17.31 28.52
N LYS A 4 20.92 -16.06 28.07
CA LYS A 4 19.98 -15.61 27.02
C LYS A 4 20.20 -16.26 25.65
N LYS A 5 21.37 -16.88 25.42
CA LYS A 5 21.64 -17.63 24.17
C LYS A 5 21.07 -19.05 24.21
N LYS A 6 21.01 -19.69 25.39
CA LYS A 6 20.49 -21.05 25.55
C LYS A 6 18.98 -21.13 25.33
N GLU A 7 18.22 -20.19 25.91
CA GLU A 7 16.75 -20.13 25.75
C GLU A 7 16.32 -19.90 24.28
N LYS A 8 17.06 -19.07 23.54
CA LYS A 8 16.77 -18.80 22.11
C LYS A 8 17.03 -20.01 21.21
N GLU A 9 17.97 -20.88 21.60
CA GLU A 9 18.31 -22.07 20.82
C GLU A 9 17.31 -23.20 21.05
N GLU A 10 16.81 -23.37 22.28
CA GLU A 10 15.75 -24.33 22.59
C GLU A 10 14.39 -23.92 21.97
N SER A 11 14.05 -22.63 22.00
CA SER A 11 12.86 -22.10 21.34
C SER A 11 12.86 -22.30 19.82
N ARG A 12 14.03 -22.23 19.17
CA ARG A 12 14.16 -22.52 17.73
C ARG A 12 14.04 -24.01 17.42
N LYS A 13 14.49 -24.89 18.32
CA LYS A 13 14.41 -26.36 18.16
C LYS A 13 12.99 -26.89 18.38
N THR A 14 12.17 -26.24 19.20
CA THR A 14 10.76 -26.60 19.37
C THR A 14 9.89 -26.09 18.21
N ALA A 15 10.17 -24.89 17.70
CA ALA A 15 9.48 -24.35 16.52
C ALA A 15 9.78 -25.15 15.23
N SER A 16 11.01 -25.64 15.04
CA SER A 16 11.37 -26.44 13.87
C SER A 16 10.77 -27.86 13.89
N LYS A 17 10.60 -28.47 15.07
CA LYS A 17 9.90 -29.75 15.22
C LYS A 17 8.39 -29.61 15.04
N ALA A 18 7.79 -28.50 15.51
CA ALA A 18 6.38 -28.21 15.31
C ALA A 18 6.04 -27.96 13.82
N ALA A 19 6.92 -27.29 13.08
CA ALA A 19 6.74 -27.05 11.65
C ALA A 19 6.85 -28.34 10.81
N ALA A 20 7.74 -29.27 11.18
CA ALA A 20 7.89 -30.55 10.50
C ALA A 20 6.73 -31.52 10.77
N ALA A 21 6.12 -31.47 11.97
CA ALA A 21 4.97 -32.31 12.30
C ALA A 21 3.67 -31.86 11.59
N MET A 22 3.50 -30.55 11.34
CA MET A 22 2.32 -30.02 10.66
C MET A 22 2.35 -30.25 9.14
N PHE A 23 3.53 -30.37 8.53
CA PHE A 23 3.65 -30.69 7.09
C PHE A 23 3.38 -32.17 6.79
N SER A 24 3.61 -33.08 7.74
CA SER A 24 3.34 -34.51 7.58
C SER A 24 1.86 -34.88 7.68
N ILE A 25 1.03 -34.07 8.35
CA ILE A 25 -0.43 -34.30 8.45
C ILE A 25 -1.16 -33.79 7.20
N ALA A 26 -0.64 -32.75 6.53
CA ALA A 26 -1.25 -32.19 5.33
C ALA A 26 -0.93 -33.00 4.05
N LEU A 27 0.17 -33.75 4.01
CA LEU A 27 0.52 -34.63 2.86
C LEU A 27 -0.11 -36.03 2.94
N GLY A 28 -0.73 -36.41 4.06
CA GLY A 28 -1.34 -37.74 4.23
C GLY A 28 -2.71 -37.91 3.58
N ILE A 29 -3.37 -36.81 3.17
CA ILE A 29 -4.74 -36.86 2.62
C ILE A 29 -4.75 -37.05 1.09
N CYS A 30 -3.63 -36.78 0.41
CA CYS A 30 -3.55 -36.93 -1.05
C CYS A 30 -3.10 -38.33 -1.55
N SER A 31 -2.82 -39.28 -0.65
CA SER A 31 -2.32 -40.62 -1.03
C SER A 31 -3.37 -41.73 -0.93
N ALA A 32 -4.61 -41.42 -0.54
CA ALA A 32 -5.73 -42.39 -0.52
C ALA A 32 -6.49 -42.46 -1.86
N GLY A 33 -5.90 -41.98 -2.97
CA GLY A 33 -6.50 -41.99 -4.31
C GLY A 33 -6.03 -43.13 -5.22
N ALA A 34 -5.27 -44.10 -4.72
CA ALA A 34 -4.60 -45.13 -5.54
C ALA A 34 -5.08 -46.58 -5.28
N TYR A 35 -6.33 -46.77 -4.85
CA TYR A 35 -6.97 -48.10 -4.75
C TYR A 35 -8.40 -48.08 -5.30
N ALA A 36 -8.61 -47.55 -6.50
CA ALA A 36 -9.91 -47.62 -7.17
C ALA A 36 -9.75 -48.19 -8.58
N GLN A 37 -9.12 -49.35 -8.66
CA GLN A 37 -9.19 -50.24 -9.81
C GLN A 37 -9.77 -51.56 -9.25
N GLY A 38 -11.07 -51.54 -8.90
CA GLY A 38 -11.77 -52.70 -8.32
C GLY A 38 -12.21 -52.58 -6.85
N ALA A 39 -12.61 -51.38 -6.38
CA ALA A 39 -13.10 -51.19 -5.01
C ALA A 39 -14.48 -51.86 -4.82
N SER A 40 -14.50 -53.08 -4.29
CA SER A 40 -15.72 -53.69 -3.77
C SER A 40 -16.10 -52.98 -2.47
N THR A 41 -17.19 -52.23 -2.45
CA THR A 41 -17.76 -51.73 -1.19
C THR A 41 -18.60 -52.83 -0.54
N TRP A 42 -18.56 -52.90 0.78
CA TRP A 42 -19.19 -53.95 1.57
C TRP A 42 -20.31 -53.36 2.41
N ARG A 43 -21.49 -53.99 2.39
CA ARG A 43 -22.59 -53.61 3.28
C ARG A 43 -22.51 -54.43 4.56
N CYS A 44 -22.10 -53.78 5.64
CA CYS A 44 -21.98 -54.34 6.99
C CYS A 44 -23.24 -53.96 7.78
N GLY A 45 -24.31 -54.75 7.66
CA GLY A 45 -25.60 -54.44 8.28
C GLY A 45 -26.23 -53.16 7.74
N ASN A 46 -26.18 -52.06 8.52
CA ASN A 46 -26.76 -50.75 8.15
C ASN A 46 -25.73 -49.72 7.63
N ALA A 47 -24.43 -50.07 7.59
CA ALA A 47 -23.38 -49.18 7.13
C ALA A 47 -22.65 -49.74 5.90
N TYR A 48 -22.16 -48.84 5.05
CA TYR A 48 -21.26 -49.18 3.95
C TYR A 48 -19.80 -49.02 4.41
N SER A 49 -18.93 -49.93 3.99
CA SER A 49 -17.51 -49.95 4.34
C SER A 49 -16.67 -50.32 3.13
N ASP A 50 -15.51 -49.67 2.98
CA ASP A 50 -14.53 -50.01 1.95
C ASP A 50 -13.59 -51.15 2.37
N ARG A 51 -13.76 -51.67 3.59
CA ARG A 51 -13.08 -52.87 4.10
C ARG A 51 -14.07 -54.04 4.25
N PRO A 52 -13.65 -55.28 3.93
CA PRO A 52 -14.46 -56.48 4.19
C PRO A 52 -14.82 -56.60 5.67
N CYS A 53 -16.04 -57.01 5.95
CA CYS A 53 -16.55 -57.22 7.30
C CYS A 53 -17.21 -58.60 7.40
N GLU A 54 -17.14 -59.23 8.57
CA GLU A 54 -17.81 -60.52 8.82
C GLU A 54 -19.32 -60.38 8.63
N GLY A 55 -19.88 -61.24 7.78
CA GLY A 55 -21.30 -61.18 7.40
C GLY A 55 -21.67 -60.06 6.43
N GLY A 56 -20.69 -59.29 5.94
CA GLY A 56 -20.91 -58.24 4.95
C GLY A 56 -21.15 -58.82 3.55
N SER A 57 -22.07 -58.20 2.80
CA SER A 57 -22.27 -58.52 1.39
C SER A 57 -21.52 -57.55 0.50
N THR A 58 -20.85 -58.06 -0.55
CA THR A 58 -20.23 -57.23 -1.57
C THR A 58 -21.31 -56.52 -2.38
N VAL A 59 -21.25 -55.19 -2.40
CA VAL A 59 -22.08 -54.36 -3.26
C VAL A 59 -21.21 -53.91 -4.42
N LYS A 60 -21.59 -54.32 -5.63
CA LYS A 60 -20.93 -53.86 -6.86
C LYS A 60 -21.40 -52.44 -7.14
N VAL A 61 -20.60 -51.46 -6.74
CA VAL A 61 -20.83 -50.07 -7.12
C VAL A 61 -20.27 -49.88 -8.52
N ASP A 62 -21.18 -49.70 -9.47
CA ASP A 62 -20.86 -49.32 -10.84
C ASP A 62 -20.92 -47.79 -10.93
N ASP A 63 -19.81 -47.12 -10.61
CA ASP A 63 -19.69 -45.68 -10.82
C ASP A 63 -19.55 -45.42 -12.33
N ARG A 64 -20.63 -44.91 -12.93
CA ARG A 64 -20.69 -44.60 -14.37
C ARG A 64 -19.76 -43.46 -14.79
N ARG A 65 -19.09 -42.78 -13.85
CA ARG A 65 -18.12 -41.72 -14.18
C ARG A 65 -16.90 -42.33 -14.87
N SER A 66 -16.84 -42.11 -16.17
CA SER A 66 -15.73 -42.55 -16.99
C SER A 66 -14.45 -41.75 -16.68
N ASN A 67 -13.29 -42.28 -17.08
CA ASN A 67 -12.05 -41.52 -17.00
C ASN A 67 -12.07 -40.29 -17.92
N GLU A 68 -12.87 -40.33 -18.98
CA GLU A 68 -13.13 -39.24 -19.90
C GLU A 68 -13.90 -38.11 -19.21
N ASP A 69 -14.92 -38.44 -18.41
CA ASP A 69 -15.67 -37.44 -17.62
C ASP A 69 -14.78 -36.75 -16.59
N ARG A 70 -13.87 -37.52 -15.95
CA ARG A 70 -12.90 -36.96 -15.01
C ARG A 70 -11.96 -35.98 -15.70
N ARG A 71 -11.42 -36.36 -16.86
CA ARG A 71 -10.53 -35.50 -17.66
C ARG A 71 -11.25 -34.24 -18.16
N ALA A 72 -12.52 -34.35 -18.55
CA ALA A 72 -13.33 -33.21 -18.95
C ALA A 72 -13.57 -32.24 -17.77
N ALA A 73 -13.86 -32.76 -16.58
CA ALA A 73 -14.02 -31.95 -15.37
C ALA A 73 -12.73 -31.24 -14.95
N ASP A 74 -11.58 -31.93 -15.02
CA ASP A 74 -10.27 -31.36 -14.72
C ASP A 74 -9.90 -30.25 -15.73
N ALA A 75 -10.16 -30.47 -17.02
CA ALA A 75 -9.94 -29.47 -18.06
C ALA A 75 -10.84 -28.24 -17.84
N GLY A 76 -12.11 -28.45 -17.50
CA GLY A 76 -13.05 -27.38 -17.15
C GLY A 76 -12.55 -26.55 -15.96
N THR A 77 -12.03 -27.21 -14.93
CA THR A 77 -11.49 -26.56 -13.73
C THR A 77 -10.26 -25.69 -14.06
N ARG A 78 -9.31 -26.21 -14.85
CA ARG A 78 -8.11 -25.45 -15.26
C ARG A 78 -8.47 -24.23 -16.12
N ASN A 79 -9.43 -24.40 -17.02
CA ASN A 79 -9.91 -23.30 -17.86
C ASN A 79 -10.59 -22.21 -17.02
N ALA A 80 -11.44 -22.60 -16.06
CA ALA A 80 -12.08 -21.67 -15.15
C ALA A 80 -11.08 -20.90 -14.28
N GLN A 81 -10.07 -21.59 -13.73
CA GLN A 81 -8.98 -20.96 -12.98
C GLN A 81 -8.23 -19.94 -13.84
N THR A 82 -7.84 -20.32 -15.06
CA THR A 82 -7.14 -19.42 -16.00
C THR A 82 -7.97 -18.19 -16.35
N GLN A 83 -9.29 -18.37 -16.52
CA GLN A 83 -10.20 -17.25 -16.78
C GLN A 83 -10.33 -16.33 -15.56
N ALA A 84 -10.43 -16.89 -14.35
CA ALA A 84 -10.47 -16.13 -13.11
C ALA A 84 -9.20 -15.29 -12.92
N ASP A 85 -8.02 -15.88 -13.08
CA ASP A 85 -6.74 -15.17 -12.99
C ASP A 85 -6.64 -14.04 -14.01
N ARG A 86 -7.16 -14.26 -15.23
CA ARG A 86 -7.21 -13.23 -16.26
C ARG A 86 -8.12 -12.06 -15.85
N MET A 87 -9.28 -12.36 -15.27
CA MET A 87 -10.19 -11.33 -14.78
C MET A 87 -9.60 -10.55 -13.59
N GLU A 88 -8.92 -11.23 -12.68
CA GLU A 88 -8.24 -10.58 -11.55
C GLU A 88 -7.14 -9.63 -12.03
N ARG A 89 -6.27 -10.08 -12.95
CA ARG A 89 -5.23 -9.21 -13.54
C ARG A 89 -5.81 -7.98 -14.22
N ASN A 90 -6.95 -8.13 -14.91
CA ASN A 90 -7.65 -7.01 -15.53
C ASN A 90 -8.20 -6.04 -14.47
N ARG A 91 -8.87 -6.55 -13.43
CA ARG A 91 -9.34 -5.72 -12.32
C ARG A 91 -8.20 -4.92 -11.69
N LEU A 92 -7.08 -5.57 -11.38
CA LEU A 92 -5.92 -4.93 -10.78
C LEU A 92 -5.28 -3.87 -11.70
N SER A 93 -5.23 -4.11 -13.01
CA SER A 93 -4.67 -3.15 -13.95
C SER A 93 -5.55 -1.90 -14.08
N LEU A 94 -6.88 -2.08 -14.11
CA LEU A 94 -7.83 -0.97 -14.13
C LEU A 94 -7.78 -0.15 -12.84
N GLU A 95 -7.74 -0.81 -11.68
CA GLU A 95 -7.63 -0.14 -10.38
C GLU A 95 -6.33 0.64 -10.25
N LYS A 96 -5.21 0.06 -10.69
CA LYS A 96 -3.92 0.76 -10.72
C LYS A 96 -3.98 1.98 -11.64
N ALA A 97 -4.54 1.84 -12.84
CA ALA A 97 -4.66 2.94 -13.79
C ALA A 97 -5.59 4.05 -13.32
N ALA A 98 -6.64 3.73 -12.56
CA ALA A 98 -7.49 4.71 -11.88
C ALA A 98 -6.70 5.42 -10.78
N HIS A 99 -6.04 4.67 -9.90
CA HIS A 99 -5.24 5.23 -8.81
C HIS A 99 -4.13 6.16 -9.33
N ASP A 100 -3.43 5.78 -10.40
CA ASP A 100 -2.38 6.61 -10.98
C ASP A 100 -2.93 7.90 -11.60
N ARG A 101 -4.15 7.88 -12.15
CA ARG A 101 -4.84 9.09 -12.63
C ARG A 101 -5.21 10.01 -11.48
N ASP A 102 -5.77 9.47 -10.41
CA ASP A 102 -6.15 10.24 -9.21
C ASP A 102 -4.92 10.86 -8.54
N GLN A 103 -3.83 10.11 -8.44
CA GLN A 103 -2.56 10.62 -7.90
C GLN A 103 -1.97 11.74 -8.73
N ARG A 104 -2.05 11.65 -10.07
CA ARG A 104 -1.61 12.73 -10.96
C ARG A 104 -2.49 13.97 -10.80
N ALA A 105 -3.80 13.81 -10.81
CA ALA A 105 -4.74 14.92 -10.60
C ALA A 105 -4.53 15.60 -9.24
N ALA A 106 -4.31 14.82 -8.17
CA ALA A 106 -4.04 15.36 -6.84
C ALA A 106 -2.71 16.14 -6.78
N ARG A 107 -1.67 15.67 -7.47
CA ARG A 107 -0.39 16.39 -7.55
C ARG A 107 -0.53 17.69 -8.35
N GLU A 108 -1.23 17.64 -9.46
CA GLU A 108 -1.51 18.80 -10.30
C GLU A 108 -2.30 19.86 -9.52
N ALA A 109 -3.39 19.48 -8.86
CA ALA A 109 -4.18 20.38 -8.03
C ALA A 109 -3.35 21.02 -6.90
N ARG A 110 -2.48 20.26 -6.23
CA ARG A 110 -1.56 20.81 -5.21
C ARG A 110 -0.57 21.81 -5.83
N SER A 111 -0.04 21.50 -7.01
CA SER A 111 0.92 22.37 -7.69
C SER A 111 0.27 23.66 -8.18
N ALA A 112 -0.95 23.60 -8.71
CA ALA A 112 -1.75 24.73 -9.12
C ALA A 112 -2.08 25.63 -7.91
N ALA A 113 -2.55 25.05 -6.80
CA ALA A 113 -2.84 25.81 -5.58
C ALA A 113 -1.59 26.52 -5.01
N LEU A 114 -0.40 25.93 -5.13
CA LEU A 114 0.85 26.58 -4.74
C LEU A 114 1.25 27.70 -5.71
N ALA A 115 1.01 27.53 -7.01
CA ALA A 115 1.25 28.56 -8.00
C ALA A 115 0.33 29.77 -7.79
N GLU A 116 -0.96 29.53 -7.57
CA GLU A 116 -1.95 30.56 -7.23
C GLU A 116 -1.55 31.35 -5.98
N LYS A 117 -1.15 30.64 -4.90
CA LYS A 117 -0.64 31.31 -3.69
C LYS A 117 0.57 32.19 -3.96
N ARG A 118 1.50 31.75 -4.82
CA ARG A 118 2.68 32.55 -5.19
C ARG A 118 2.29 33.80 -5.96
N LEU A 119 1.35 33.69 -6.90
CA LEU A 119 0.83 34.83 -7.66
C LEU A 119 0.10 35.83 -6.75
N ALA A 120 -0.76 35.34 -5.84
CA ALA A 120 -1.45 36.19 -4.88
C ALA A 120 -0.49 36.95 -3.96
N ILE A 121 0.59 36.30 -3.49
CA ILE A 121 1.64 36.96 -2.69
C ILE A 121 2.40 38.00 -3.53
N ALA A 122 2.69 37.70 -4.80
CA ALA A 122 3.36 38.64 -5.69
C ALA A 122 2.50 39.88 -5.95
N GLU A 123 1.20 39.70 -6.20
CA GLU A 123 0.23 40.78 -6.38
C GLU A 123 0.10 41.64 -5.12
N GLN A 124 -0.02 41.02 -3.94
CA GLN A 124 -0.06 41.76 -2.67
C GLN A 124 1.20 42.61 -2.48
N LYS A 125 2.37 42.04 -2.78
CA LYS A 125 3.65 42.75 -2.67
C LYS A 125 3.73 43.93 -3.64
N GLU A 126 3.15 43.81 -4.83
CA GLU A 126 3.06 44.92 -5.80
C GLU A 126 2.12 46.02 -5.31
N ARG A 127 0.93 45.66 -4.83
CA ARG A 127 -0.02 46.61 -4.23
C ARG A 127 0.59 47.34 -3.04
N ASP A 128 1.34 46.64 -2.20
CA ASP A 128 2.06 47.25 -1.07
C ASP A 128 3.15 48.22 -1.51
N ARG A 129 3.86 47.93 -2.62
CA ARG A 129 4.85 48.86 -3.19
C ARG A 129 4.17 50.11 -3.75
N ALA A 130 3.12 49.94 -4.55
CA ALA A 130 2.34 51.05 -5.09
C ALA A 130 1.75 51.93 -3.97
N ARG A 131 1.24 51.33 -2.89
CA ARG A 131 0.74 52.07 -1.72
C ARG A 131 1.84 52.84 -1.00
N LYS A 132 3.05 52.29 -0.89
CA LYS A 132 4.20 52.99 -0.30
C LYS A 132 4.61 54.17 -1.16
N GLU A 133 4.72 53.99 -2.47
CA GLU A 133 5.07 55.05 -3.42
C GLU A 133 4.04 56.18 -3.45
N ALA A 134 2.75 55.86 -3.32
CA ALA A 134 1.68 56.87 -3.25
C ALA A 134 1.62 57.60 -1.90
N GLY A 135 2.00 56.95 -0.81
CA GLY A 135 1.99 57.51 0.55
C GLY A 135 3.29 58.24 0.93
N GLU A 136 4.36 58.10 0.16
CA GLU A 136 5.62 58.80 0.40
C GLU A 136 5.42 60.29 0.04
N PRO A 137 5.59 61.22 1.00
CA PRO A 137 5.35 62.63 0.73
C PRO A 137 6.29 63.06 -0.40
N ARG A 138 5.72 63.52 -1.52
CA ARG A 138 6.48 64.11 -2.61
C ARG A 138 7.36 65.20 -2.03
N LYS A 139 8.68 64.97 -1.97
CA LYS A 139 9.65 66.01 -1.63
C LYS A 139 9.41 67.13 -2.62
N SER A 140 8.91 68.26 -2.14
CA SER A 140 8.66 69.46 -2.93
C SER A 140 10.00 70.03 -3.40
N SER A 141 10.56 69.46 -4.46
CA SER A 141 11.68 70.05 -5.19
C SER A 141 11.17 71.20 -6.06
N MET A 142 10.64 72.22 -5.40
CA MET A 142 10.60 73.60 -5.88
C MET A 142 10.85 74.52 -4.68
N SER A 143 11.93 74.27 -3.95
CA SER A 143 12.59 75.32 -3.18
C SER A 143 13.65 75.95 -4.08
N PHE A 144 13.25 77.01 -4.79
CA PHE A 144 14.19 77.96 -5.37
C PHE A 144 14.88 78.68 -4.21
N THR A 145 16.02 78.15 -3.77
CA THR A 145 16.92 78.87 -2.85
C THR A 145 17.74 79.83 -3.70
N SER A 146 17.24 81.06 -3.85
CA SER A 146 18.10 82.22 -4.07
C SER A 146 18.84 82.49 -2.76
N GLY A 147 20.16 82.63 -2.85
CA GLY A 147 21.09 82.48 -1.73
C GLY A 147 20.83 83.36 -0.51
N GLN A 148 21.17 82.82 0.66
CA GLN A 148 22.09 83.41 1.65
C GLN A 148 22.13 82.59 2.93
N SER A 149 23.35 82.37 3.44
CA SER A 149 23.72 82.05 4.84
C SER A 149 23.23 80.71 5.41
N ALA A 150 23.87 80.05 6.37
CA ALA A 150 25.22 80.01 6.91
C ALA A 150 25.21 78.80 7.88
N LYS A 151 26.31 78.04 7.88
CA LYS A 151 26.84 77.24 9.01
C LYS A 151 26.08 76.00 9.52
N ALA A 152 26.95 75.08 9.94
CA ALA A 152 26.80 74.02 10.94
C ALA A 152 26.25 72.66 10.47
N ALA A 153 27.24 71.79 10.20
CA ALA A 153 27.13 70.36 10.37
C ALA A 153 26.65 70.00 11.79
N GLY A 154 25.77 69.01 11.89
CA GLY A 154 25.37 68.42 13.16
C GLY A 154 24.21 67.46 12.97
N ASP A 155 24.35 66.26 13.54
CA ASP A 155 23.28 65.32 13.88
C ASP A 155 22.79 64.34 12.80
N ALA A 156 23.53 63.23 12.68
CA ALA A 156 23.03 61.95 12.19
C ALA A 156 22.49 61.12 13.38
N PRO A 157 21.26 60.55 13.33
CA PRO A 157 20.75 59.75 14.43
C PRO A 157 21.30 58.30 14.41
N GLU A 158 21.73 57.87 15.59
CA GLU A 158 22.35 56.58 15.91
C GLU A 158 21.41 55.38 15.66
N ARG A 159 21.89 54.38 14.90
CA ARG A 159 21.14 53.14 14.60
C ARG A 159 21.19 52.18 15.80
N LYS A 160 20.09 52.05 16.54
CA LYS A 160 19.92 51.01 17.58
C LYS A 160 19.97 49.60 16.98
N LYS A 161 21.00 48.82 17.31
CA LYS A 161 21.12 47.39 16.99
C LYS A 161 20.13 46.57 17.82
N LYS A 162 19.18 45.88 17.17
CA LYS A 162 18.30 44.89 17.83
C LYS A 162 19.12 43.66 18.25
N LYS A 163 19.14 43.39 19.55
CA LYS A 163 19.73 42.19 20.20
C LYS A 163 19.01 40.93 19.71
N ARG A 164 19.74 39.98 19.12
CA ARG A 164 19.23 38.63 18.80
C ARG A 164 19.05 37.89 20.14
N LYS A 165 17.83 37.42 20.40
CA LYS A 165 17.53 36.52 21.53
C LYS A 165 17.96 35.11 21.14
N SER A 166 18.90 34.54 21.86
CA SER A 166 19.30 33.13 21.77
C SER A 166 18.14 32.25 22.24
N ALA A 167 17.89 31.18 21.51
CA ALA A 167 16.98 30.10 21.89
C ALA A 167 17.72 29.16 22.86
N ASP A 168 17.01 28.74 23.90
CA ASP A 168 17.29 27.56 24.70
C ASP A 168 16.35 26.45 24.18
#